data_AF-A0A9W9Z2W1-F1
#
_entry.id   AF-A0A9W9Z2W1-F1
#
_cell.length_a   1.000
_cell.length_b   1.000
_cell.length_c   1.000
_cell.angle_alpha   90.00
_cell.angle_beta   90.00
_cell.angle_gamma   90.00
#
_symmetry.space_group_name_H-M   'P 1'
#
loop_
_entity.id
_entity.type
_entity.pdbx_description
1 polymer ?
#
loop_
_entity_poly.entity_id
_entity_poly.type
_entity_poly.pdbx_seq_one_letter_code
_entity_poly.pdbx_strand_id
1 'polypeptide(L)'
;MAVFLAIFALMCVTSYTANLTAHLLSDDTKPAITGIRDPKITDPESTITYGVVKSSFVDSYFELNEDPVMQSMFRRMRDKKHLVDNFTDGVERVRSRQLDIFISEVLSIDYEVAKQKSETYPRLQVVGATTPFAESGYSYAFKKNSPWKPKFDLVINRMKAENKPSELYKKWVSSGEDRSEEYHKRLAVHSLSGVFFLGASLALVAIFFLSLENKLFSAGFVYNDMKGDNFHEKGKRKYSAAVKRKLLDINKNKDEAEFPDISDYLHNRRRSNLMLKTLYNPKSVKRKYEEAGENGTASSSV
;
A
#
# COMPACT_ATOMS: atom_id res chain seq x y z
N MET A 1 -20.73 30.46 -5.02
CA MET A 1 -19.93 30.19 -3.80
C MET A 1 -19.74 28.69 -3.55
N ALA A 2 -20.81 27.88 -3.51
CA ALA A 2 -20.70 26.42 -3.29
C ALA A 2 -19.88 25.66 -4.35
N VAL A 3 -19.99 26.05 -5.63
CA VAL A 3 -19.22 25.43 -6.73
C VAL A 3 -17.71 25.64 -6.54
N PHE A 4 -17.30 26.83 -6.10
CA PHE A 4 -15.90 27.13 -5.82
C PHE A 4 -15.37 26.27 -4.66
N LEU A 5 -16.16 26.10 -3.59
CA LEU A 5 -15.79 25.23 -2.47
C LEU A 5 -15.69 23.75 -2.89
N ALA A 6 -16.58 23.28 -3.76
CA ALA A 6 -16.53 21.92 -4.29
C ALA A 6 -15.28 21.68 -5.15
N ILE A 7 -14.93 22.64 -6.01
CA ILE A 7 -13.71 22.57 -6.84
C ILE A 7 -12.46 22.62 -5.95
N PHE A 8 -12.45 23.47 -4.92
CA PHE A 8 -11.36 23.55 -3.95
C PHE A 8 -11.17 22.25 -3.17
N ALA A 9 -12.26 21.66 -2.66
CA ALA A 9 -12.22 20.38 -1.97
C ALA A 9 -11.70 19.25 -2.87
N LEU A 10 -12.15 19.22 -4.13
CA LEU A 10 -11.65 18.25 -5.12
C LEU A 10 -10.14 18.41 -5.35
N MET A 11 -9.65 19.64 -5.49
CA MET A 11 -8.22 19.93 -5.66
C MET A 11 -7.37 19.47 -4.47
N CYS A 12 -7.87 19.62 -3.24
CA CYS A 12 -7.18 19.11 -2.04
C CYS A 12 -7.13 17.58 -2.02
N VAL A 13 -8.24 16.90 -2.32
CA VAL A 13 -8.31 15.43 -2.34
C VAL A 13 -7.43 14.84 -3.42
N THR A 14 -7.43 15.43 -4.63
CA THR A 14 -6.58 14.97 -5.73
C THR A 14 -5.10 15.17 -5.42
N SER A 15 -4.70 16.30 -4.84
CA SER A 15 -3.31 16.56 -4.43
C SER A 15 -2.84 15.59 -3.35
N TYR A 16 -3.70 15.29 -2.36
CA TYR A 16 -3.41 14.28 -1.33
C TYR A 16 -3.27 12.89 -1.94
N THR A 17 -4.18 12.50 -2.84
CA THR A 17 -4.15 11.19 -3.50
C THR A 17 -2.92 11.06 -4.40
N ALA A 18 -2.53 12.12 -5.12
CA ALA A 18 -1.33 12.15 -5.93
C ALA A 18 -0.05 11.97 -5.09
N ASN A 19 0.08 12.69 -3.98
CA ASN A 19 1.25 12.55 -3.09
C ASN A 19 1.29 11.17 -2.41
N LEU A 20 0.13 10.66 -1.98
CA LEU A 20 0.01 9.31 -1.43
C LEU A 20 0.43 8.27 -2.48
N THR A 21 -0.06 8.39 -3.72
CA THR A 21 0.26 7.47 -4.81
C THR A 21 1.75 7.54 -5.13
N ALA A 22 2.33 8.73 -5.22
CA ALA A 22 3.76 8.92 -5.42
C ALA A 22 4.58 8.26 -4.31
N HIS A 23 4.15 8.34 -3.05
CA HIS A 23 4.82 7.66 -1.93
C HIS A 23 4.65 6.14 -1.96
N LEU A 24 3.45 5.64 -2.30
CA LEU A 24 3.19 4.20 -2.42
C LEU A 24 3.91 3.54 -3.61
N LEU A 25 4.10 4.31 -4.68
CA LEU A 25 4.80 3.89 -5.89
C LEU A 25 6.31 4.18 -5.82
N SER A 26 6.74 4.97 -4.84
CA SER A 26 8.16 5.18 -4.57
C SER A 26 8.70 3.89 -3.96
N ASP A 27 9.28 3.06 -4.80
CA ASP A 27 10.12 1.97 -4.33
C ASP A 27 11.29 2.57 -3.53
N ASP A 28 11.37 2.24 -2.23
CA ASP A 28 12.54 2.51 -1.37
C ASP A 28 13.79 1.74 -1.81
N THR A 29 13.81 1.19 -3.03
CA THR A 29 14.94 0.45 -3.62
C THR A 29 16.04 1.38 -4.14
N LYS A 30 16.13 2.60 -3.60
CA LYS A 30 17.33 3.42 -3.81
C LYS A 30 18.52 2.62 -3.29
N PRO A 31 19.49 2.30 -4.14
CA PRO A 31 20.65 1.57 -3.68
C PRO A 31 21.31 2.37 -2.56
N ALA A 32 21.68 1.70 -1.47
CA ALA A 32 22.26 2.35 -0.30
C ALA A 32 23.56 3.13 -0.65
N ILE A 33 24.16 2.77 -1.78
CA ILE A 33 25.44 3.20 -2.30
C ILE A 33 25.26 3.57 -3.77
N THR A 34 25.99 4.58 -4.22
CA THR A 34 25.93 5.09 -5.60
C THR A 34 26.94 4.44 -6.53
N GLY A 35 28.11 4.03 -6.00
CA GLY A 35 29.16 3.35 -6.76
C GLY A 35 30.41 3.09 -5.92
N ILE A 36 31.52 2.69 -6.56
CA ILE A 36 32.74 2.29 -5.85
C ILE A 36 33.43 3.43 -5.08
N ARG A 37 33.17 4.69 -5.47
CA ARG A 37 33.75 5.89 -4.84
C ARG A 37 32.81 6.55 -3.84
N ASP A 38 31.72 5.90 -3.46
CA ASP A 38 30.78 6.47 -2.51
C ASP A 38 31.50 6.75 -1.16
N PRO A 39 31.34 7.93 -0.55
CA PRO A 39 31.91 8.25 0.76
C PRO A 39 31.59 7.19 1.82
N LYS A 40 30.39 6.60 1.76
CA LYS A 40 29.95 5.56 2.70
C LYS A 40 30.79 4.31 2.67
N ILE A 41 31.51 4.02 1.58
CA ILE A 41 32.38 2.85 1.47
C ILE A 41 33.85 3.22 1.36
N THR A 42 34.20 4.47 1.08
CA THR A 42 35.60 4.91 0.98
C THR A 42 36.14 5.42 2.30
N ASP A 43 35.26 5.92 3.19
CA ASP A 43 35.62 6.35 4.55
C ASP A 43 36.18 5.17 5.37
N PRO A 44 37.39 5.27 5.96
CA PRO A 44 37.97 4.25 6.83
C PRO A 44 37.05 3.76 7.96
N GLU A 45 36.27 4.66 8.55
CA GLU A 45 35.35 4.38 9.67
C GLU A 45 34.03 3.70 9.24
N SER A 46 33.86 3.44 7.95
CA SER A 46 32.67 2.77 7.44
C SER A 46 32.50 1.37 8.05
N THR A 47 31.27 1.12 8.52
CA THR A 47 30.80 -0.19 8.97
C THR A 47 30.47 -1.14 7.82
N ILE A 48 30.38 -0.63 6.58
CA ILE A 48 29.97 -1.41 5.41
C ILE A 48 31.07 -2.39 5.02
N THR A 49 30.71 -3.66 4.96
CA THR A 49 31.61 -4.76 4.62
C THR A 49 31.55 -5.05 3.12
N TYR A 50 32.72 -5.15 2.50
CA TYR A 50 32.82 -5.44 1.08
C TYR A 50 33.99 -6.37 0.77
N GLY A 51 33.89 -7.12 -0.32
CA GLY A 51 34.83 -8.18 -0.64
C GLY A 51 34.88 -8.53 -2.13
N VAL A 52 36.00 -9.12 -2.53
CA VAL A 52 36.29 -9.61 -3.89
C VAL A 52 36.74 -11.08 -3.81
N VAL A 53 36.67 -11.78 -4.94
CA VAL A 53 37.16 -13.17 -5.03
C VAL A 53 38.69 -13.18 -4.99
N LYS A 54 39.29 -13.97 -4.10
CA LYS A 54 40.75 -14.14 -4.00
C LYS A 54 41.37 -14.56 -5.33
N SER A 55 42.54 -14.01 -5.65
CA SER A 55 43.29 -14.34 -6.87
C SER A 55 42.51 -14.16 -8.16
N SER A 56 41.50 -13.29 -8.16
CA SER A 56 40.75 -12.91 -9.36
C SER A 56 41.37 -11.69 -10.05
N PHE A 57 40.91 -11.41 -11.26
CA PHE A 57 41.27 -10.17 -11.96
C PHE A 57 40.91 -8.93 -11.13
N VAL A 58 39.76 -8.95 -10.45
CA VAL A 58 39.28 -7.84 -9.61
C VAL A 58 40.18 -7.67 -8.38
N ASP A 59 40.61 -8.78 -7.75
CA ASP A 59 41.58 -8.78 -6.64
C ASP A 59 42.90 -8.11 -7.06
N SER A 60 43.45 -8.54 -8.19
CA SER A 60 44.68 -7.97 -8.77
C SER A 60 44.49 -6.51 -9.18
N TYR A 61 43.30 -6.13 -9.67
CA TYR A 61 42.99 -4.75 -10.04
C TYR A 61 43.07 -3.82 -8.83
N PHE A 62 42.51 -4.22 -7.68
CA PHE A 62 42.56 -3.42 -6.45
C PHE A 62 43.96 -3.38 -5.84
N GLU A 63 44.71 -4.48 -5.93
CA GLU A 63 46.08 -4.57 -5.43
C GLU A 63 47.06 -3.69 -6.23
N LEU A 64 46.97 -3.73 -7.56
CA LEU A 64 47.89 -3.06 -8.47
C LEU A 64 47.44 -1.66 -8.88
N ASN A 65 46.27 -1.20 -8.42
CA ASN A 65 45.76 0.12 -8.76
C ASN A 65 46.68 1.23 -8.24
N GLU A 66 46.90 2.29 -9.02
CA GLU A 66 47.67 3.45 -8.57
C GLU A 66 46.85 4.37 -7.65
N ASP A 67 45.51 4.29 -7.68
CA ASP A 67 44.65 5.14 -6.87
C ASP A 67 44.74 4.79 -5.36
N PRO A 68 45.13 5.74 -4.50
CA PRO A 68 45.17 5.55 -3.05
C PRO A 68 43.86 5.06 -2.44
N VAL A 69 42.71 5.45 -2.99
CA VAL A 69 41.39 5.03 -2.52
C VAL A 69 41.19 3.53 -2.77
N MET A 70 41.52 3.05 -3.97
CA MET A 70 41.37 1.63 -4.32
C MET A 70 42.33 0.76 -3.50
N GLN A 71 43.58 1.21 -3.32
CA GLN A 71 44.54 0.50 -2.46
C GLN A 71 44.12 0.48 -0.98
N SER A 72 43.59 1.61 -0.47
CA SER A 72 43.04 1.69 0.88
C SER A 72 41.88 0.69 1.06
N MET A 73 40.98 0.65 0.08
CA MET A 73 39.87 -0.28 0.06
C MET A 73 40.37 -1.74 0.06
N PHE A 74 41.40 -2.05 -0.73
CA PHE A 74 42.03 -3.37 -0.80
C PHE A 74 42.63 -3.81 0.53
N ARG A 75 43.45 -2.95 1.15
CA ARG A 75 44.05 -3.21 2.46
C ARG A 75 42.97 -3.55 3.48
N ARG A 76 41.88 -2.79 3.54
CA ARG A 76 40.77 -3.06 4.46
C ARG A 76 40.07 -4.40 4.19
N MET A 77 39.87 -4.79 2.93
CA MET A 77 39.30 -6.12 2.60
C MET A 77 40.20 -7.25 3.10
N ARG A 78 41.52 -7.09 2.97
CA ARG A 78 42.52 -8.07 3.40
C ARG A 78 42.62 -8.13 4.93
N ASP A 79 42.71 -6.99 5.59
CA ASP A 79 42.85 -6.89 7.06
C ASP A 79 41.63 -7.45 7.79
N LYS A 80 40.43 -7.14 7.28
CA LYS A 80 39.17 -7.67 7.83
C LYS A 80 38.83 -9.09 7.33
N LYS A 81 39.68 -9.70 6.48
CA LYS A 81 39.48 -11.05 5.89
C LYS A 81 38.15 -11.21 5.13
N HIS A 82 37.72 -10.18 4.42
CA HIS A 82 36.49 -10.20 3.62
C HIS A 82 36.66 -10.76 2.20
N LEU A 83 37.87 -11.19 1.84
CA LEU A 83 38.12 -11.85 0.56
C LEU A 83 37.42 -13.23 0.54
N VAL A 84 36.69 -13.50 -0.54
CA VAL A 84 35.89 -14.72 -0.72
C VAL A 84 36.62 -15.73 -1.59
N ASP A 85 36.37 -17.02 -1.40
CA ASP A 85 37.15 -18.05 -2.10
C ASP A 85 36.66 -18.29 -3.54
N ASN A 86 35.36 -18.11 -3.78
CA ASN A 86 34.76 -18.26 -5.10
C ASN A 86 33.56 -17.32 -5.27
N PHE A 87 33.08 -17.19 -6.50
CA PHE A 87 31.96 -16.31 -6.84
C PHE A 87 30.65 -16.71 -6.14
N THR A 88 30.34 -18.00 -6.07
CA THR A 88 29.12 -18.51 -5.41
C THR A 88 29.12 -18.25 -3.91
N ASP A 89 30.26 -18.41 -3.25
CA ASP A 89 30.50 -18.06 -1.85
C ASP A 89 30.30 -16.55 -1.64
N GLY A 90 30.84 -15.71 -2.52
CA GLY A 90 30.59 -14.26 -2.48
C GLY A 90 29.10 -13.90 -2.53
N VAL A 91 28.36 -14.51 -3.44
CA VAL A 91 26.91 -14.29 -3.57
C VAL A 91 26.16 -14.76 -2.31
N GLU A 92 26.53 -15.91 -1.75
CA GLU A 92 25.87 -16.45 -0.56
C GLU A 92 26.19 -15.66 0.71
N ARG A 93 27.41 -15.14 0.85
CA ARG A 93 27.77 -14.24 1.96
C ARG A 93 26.98 -12.94 1.93
N VAL A 94 26.70 -12.40 0.75
CA VAL A 94 25.80 -11.24 0.62
C VAL A 94 24.36 -11.61 0.94
N ARG A 95 23.87 -12.74 0.44
CA ARG A 95 22.52 -13.23 0.73
C ARG A 95 22.29 -13.47 2.22
N SER A 96 23.28 -14.00 2.92
CA SER A 96 23.26 -14.27 4.36
C SER A 96 23.62 -13.06 5.24
N ARG A 97 23.84 -11.88 4.64
CA ARG A 97 24.24 -10.63 5.32
C ARG A 97 25.55 -10.73 6.12
N GLN A 98 26.42 -11.65 5.74
CA GLN A 98 27.80 -11.70 6.24
C GLN A 98 28.70 -10.69 5.53
N LEU A 99 28.30 -10.27 4.33
CA LEU A 99 28.96 -9.26 3.51
C LEU A 99 27.90 -8.30 2.98
N ASP A 100 28.11 -6.99 3.05
CA ASP A 100 27.13 -6.02 2.55
C ASP A 100 27.25 -5.84 1.04
N ILE A 101 28.48 -5.90 0.50
CA ILE A 101 28.77 -5.69 -0.92
C ILE A 101 29.74 -6.74 -1.43
N PHE A 102 29.36 -7.38 -2.53
CA PHE A 102 30.27 -8.21 -3.30
C PHE A 102 30.65 -7.52 -4.60
N ILE A 103 31.95 -7.31 -4.83
CA ILE A 103 32.48 -6.63 -6.01
C ILE A 103 33.03 -7.71 -6.96
N SER A 104 32.47 -7.76 -8.17
CA SER A 104 32.84 -8.72 -9.20
C SER A 104 32.52 -8.16 -10.61
N GLU A 105 32.73 -8.98 -11.63
CA GLU A 105 32.44 -8.65 -13.03
C GLU A 105 30.92 -8.53 -13.29
N VAL A 106 30.55 -7.53 -14.10
CA VAL A 106 29.14 -7.17 -14.39
C VAL A 106 28.35 -8.36 -14.94
N LEU A 107 28.85 -9.08 -15.95
CA LEU A 107 28.11 -10.20 -16.57
C LEU A 107 27.77 -11.32 -15.57
N SER A 108 28.69 -11.63 -14.66
CA SER A 108 28.49 -12.68 -13.66
C SER A 108 27.44 -12.27 -12.63
N ILE A 109 27.47 -11.00 -12.19
CA ILE A 109 26.50 -10.44 -11.27
C ILE A 109 25.11 -10.36 -11.94
N ASP A 110 25.04 -9.84 -13.17
CA ASP A 110 23.79 -9.71 -13.92
C ASP A 110 23.12 -11.07 -14.12
N TYR A 111 23.89 -12.12 -14.39
CA TYR A 111 23.38 -13.48 -14.48
C TYR A 111 22.75 -13.97 -13.16
N GLU A 112 23.42 -13.74 -12.02
CA GLU A 112 22.88 -14.15 -10.71
C GLU A 112 21.65 -13.34 -10.31
N VAL A 113 21.62 -12.05 -10.62
CA VAL A 113 20.44 -11.20 -10.37
C VAL A 113 19.28 -11.63 -11.27
N ALA A 114 19.52 -11.89 -12.56
CA ALA A 114 18.48 -12.38 -13.49
C ALA A 114 17.94 -13.77 -13.12
N LYS A 115 18.75 -14.60 -12.45
CA LYS A 115 18.31 -15.91 -11.93
C LYS A 115 17.35 -15.78 -10.74
N GLN A 116 17.29 -14.65 -10.05
CA GLN A 116 16.39 -14.47 -8.90
C GLN A 116 14.93 -14.42 -9.36
N LYS A 117 14.27 -15.57 -9.31
CA LYS A 117 12.85 -15.73 -9.67
C LYS A 117 11.88 -15.58 -8.48
N SER A 118 12.39 -15.36 -7.26
CA SER A 118 11.57 -15.49 -6.04
C SER A 118 11.09 -14.14 -5.51
N GLU A 119 9.80 -14.08 -5.15
CA GLU A 119 9.11 -12.99 -4.45
C GLU A 119 9.61 -12.79 -3.01
N THR A 120 10.55 -13.61 -2.52
CA THR A 120 11.02 -13.59 -1.13
C THR A 120 12.27 -12.73 -0.96
N TYR A 121 12.20 -11.78 -0.04
CA TYR A 121 13.31 -10.90 0.37
C TYR A 121 14.42 -11.69 1.09
N PRO A 122 15.72 -11.37 0.92
CA PRO A 122 16.32 -10.19 0.28
C PRO A 122 16.68 -10.36 -1.22
N ARG A 123 16.38 -9.33 -2.03
CA ARG A 123 16.79 -9.24 -3.44
C ARG A 123 18.23 -8.73 -3.55
N LEU A 124 19.02 -9.30 -4.46
CA LEU A 124 20.32 -8.74 -4.83
C LEU A 124 20.10 -7.58 -5.80
N GLN A 125 20.85 -6.49 -5.63
CA GLN A 125 20.79 -5.33 -6.50
C GLN A 125 22.17 -5.04 -7.07
N VAL A 126 22.24 -4.75 -8.36
CA VAL A 126 23.47 -4.29 -9.00
C VAL A 126 23.56 -2.78 -8.86
N VAL A 127 24.72 -2.29 -8.38
CA VAL A 127 25.01 -0.87 -8.21
C VAL A 127 26.17 -0.50 -9.13
N GLY A 128 26.06 0.63 -9.84
CA GLY A 128 27.13 1.13 -10.71
C GLY A 128 27.24 0.44 -12.07
N ALA A 129 26.22 -0.30 -12.52
CA ALA A 129 26.22 -0.95 -13.84
C ALA A 129 26.35 0.06 -15.00
N THR A 130 25.81 1.27 -14.86
CA THR A 130 25.87 2.33 -15.89
C THR A 130 27.25 3.00 -15.97
N THR A 131 28.01 3.00 -14.88
CA THR A 131 29.34 3.61 -14.79
C THR A 131 30.30 2.64 -14.11
N PRO A 132 30.77 1.59 -14.83
CA PRO A 132 31.70 0.64 -14.27
C PRO A 132 32.99 1.35 -13.87
N PHE A 133 33.57 0.97 -12.74
CA PHE A 133 34.80 1.59 -12.24
C PHE A 133 36.06 1.14 -12.98
N ALA A 134 35.96 0.01 -13.70
CA ALA A 134 37.00 -0.54 -14.53
C ALA A 134 36.37 -1.05 -15.83
N GLU A 135 36.89 -0.61 -16.97
CA GLU A 135 36.53 -1.18 -18.26
C GLU A 135 37.39 -2.41 -18.52
N SER A 136 36.76 -3.58 -18.49
CA SER A 136 37.39 -4.85 -18.84
C SER A 136 36.63 -5.52 -19.97
N GLY A 137 37.35 -6.24 -20.83
CA GLY A 137 36.76 -6.99 -21.94
C GLY A 137 37.29 -8.40 -22.03
N TYR A 138 36.41 -9.37 -22.29
CA TYR A 138 36.82 -10.73 -22.60
C TYR A 138 37.50 -10.79 -23.97
N SER A 139 38.58 -11.56 -24.04
CA SER A 139 39.34 -11.78 -25.27
C SER A 139 39.68 -13.25 -25.44
N TYR A 140 39.97 -13.64 -26.67
CA TYR A 140 40.50 -14.95 -27.00
C TYR A 140 42.01 -14.83 -27.23
N ALA A 141 42.76 -15.82 -26.74
CA ALA A 141 44.20 -15.86 -26.87
C ALA A 141 44.62 -17.02 -27.77
N PHE A 142 45.60 -16.76 -28.64
CA PHE A 142 46.28 -17.78 -29.42
C PHE A 142 47.77 -17.79 -29.08
N LYS A 143 48.43 -18.94 -29.30
CA LYS A 143 49.90 -18.99 -29.29
C LYS A 143 50.44 -17.96 -30.29
N LYS A 144 51.59 -17.36 -29.94
CA LYS A 144 52.28 -16.40 -30.80
C LYS A 144 52.49 -17.01 -32.20
N ASN A 145 52.20 -16.23 -33.23
CA ASN A 145 52.27 -16.63 -34.65
C ASN A 145 51.30 -17.73 -35.08
N SER A 146 50.17 -17.95 -34.37
CA SER A 146 49.15 -18.90 -34.80
C SER A 146 48.47 -18.47 -36.11
N PRO A 147 48.37 -19.36 -37.12
CA PRO A 147 47.68 -19.08 -38.38
C PRO A 147 46.15 -18.96 -38.22
N TRP A 148 45.60 -19.33 -37.06
CA TRP A 148 44.17 -19.27 -36.77
C TRP A 148 43.69 -17.89 -36.36
N LYS A 149 44.57 -17.05 -35.83
CA LYS A 149 44.19 -15.73 -35.31
C LYS A 149 43.45 -14.89 -36.37
N PRO A 150 43.97 -14.69 -37.60
CA PRO A 150 43.30 -13.85 -38.59
C PRO A 150 41.94 -14.40 -39.02
N LYS A 151 41.80 -15.74 -39.06
CA LYS A 151 40.55 -16.41 -39.42
C LYS A 151 39.47 -16.20 -38.35
N PHE A 152 39.85 -16.32 -37.07
CA PHE A 152 38.94 -16.05 -35.95
C PHE A 152 38.57 -14.58 -35.85
N ASP A 153 39.54 -13.67 -36.04
CA ASP A 153 39.29 -12.23 -36.03
C ASP A 153 38.18 -11.88 -37.05
N LEU A 154 38.24 -12.43 -38.26
CA LEU A 154 37.22 -12.22 -39.31
C LEU A 154 35.83 -12.71 -38.89
N VAL A 155 35.74 -13.91 -38.28
CA VAL A 155 34.47 -14.48 -37.82
C VAL A 155 33.88 -13.64 -36.69
N ILE A 156 34.70 -13.24 -35.71
CA ILE A 156 34.25 -12.40 -34.58
C ILE A 156 33.78 -11.03 -35.08
N ASN A 157 34.46 -10.44 -36.05
CA ASN A 157 34.02 -9.17 -36.64
C ASN A 157 32.67 -9.31 -37.36
N ARG A 158 32.45 -10.42 -38.08
CA ARG A 158 31.15 -10.71 -38.69
C ARG A 158 30.05 -10.85 -37.62
N MET A 159 30.32 -11.62 -36.56
CA MET A 159 29.36 -11.79 -35.45
C MET A 159 29.01 -10.45 -34.77
N LYS A 160 29.98 -9.55 -34.62
CA LYS A 160 29.75 -8.19 -34.11
C LYS A 160 28.88 -7.37 -35.06
N ALA A 161 29.17 -7.41 -36.37
CA ALA A 161 28.36 -6.71 -37.38
C ALA A 161 26.91 -7.21 -37.42
N GLU A 162 26.70 -8.50 -37.18
CA GLU A 162 25.38 -9.13 -37.06
C GLU A 162 24.73 -8.98 -35.68
N ASN A 163 25.34 -8.24 -34.74
CA ASN A 163 24.86 -8.05 -33.37
C ASN A 163 24.61 -9.36 -32.57
N LYS A 164 25.32 -10.44 -32.92
CA LYS A 164 25.22 -11.74 -32.22
C LYS A 164 25.54 -11.70 -30.72
N PRO A 165 26.50 -10.89 -30.22
CA PRO A 165 26.76 -10.80 -28.80
C PRO A 165 25.53 -10.37 -27.98
N SER A 166 24.75 -9.41 -28.48
CA SER A 166 23.54 -8.93 -27.82
C SER A 166 22.44 -9.99 -27.80
N GLU A 167 22.27 -10.75 -28.89
CA GLU A 167 21.36 -11.89 -28.95
C GLU A 167 21.73 -12.97 -27.92
N LEU A 168 23.02 -13.29 -27.81
CA LEU A 168 23.54 -14.26 -26.85
C LEU A 168 23.39 -13.77 -25.42
N TYR A 169 23.66 -12.49 -25.15
CA TYR A 169 23.42 -11.89 -23.84
C TYR A 169 21.96 -12.01 -23.44
N LYS A 170 21.04 -11.66 -24.34
CA LYS A 170 19.59 -11.79 -24.08
C LYS A 170 19.20 -13.24 -23.79
N LYS A 171 19.76 -14.19 -24.56
CA LYS A 171 19.44 -15.63 -24.45
C LYS A 171 20.02 -16.31 -23.21
N TRP A 172 21.20 -15.92 -22.75
CA TRP A 172 21.91 -16.65 -21.69
C TRP A 172 21.97 -15.90 -20.36
N VAL A 173 21.96 -14.57 -20.39
CA VAL A 173 22.04 -13.72 -19.19
C VAL A 173 20.66 -13.15 -18.86
N SER A 174 20.00 -12.53 -19.84
CA SER A 174 18.69 -11.89 -19.65
C SER A 174 17.49 -12.81 -19.94
N SER A 175 17.68 -14.14 -20.02
CA SER A 175 16.58 -15.06 -20.38
C SER A 175 15.69 -15.46 -19.19
N GLY A 176 15.82 -14.78 -18.05
CA GLY A 176 14.67 -14.55 -17.20
C GLY A 176 13.76 -13.57 -17.93
N GLU A 177 12.53 -13.98 -18.26
CA GLU A 177 11.51 -13.15 -18.93
C GLU A 177 11.63 -11.65 -18.61
N ASP A 178 11.28 -10.81 -19.58
CA ASP A 178 10.89 -9.39 -19.43
C ASP A 178 9.76 -9.25 -18.38
N ARG A 179 10.05 -9.58 -17.12
CA ARG A 179 9.30 -9.20 -15.95
C ARG A 179 9.99 -7.96 -15.41
N SER A 180 10.02 -6.94 -16.26
CA SER A 180 9.76 -5.57 -15.82
C SER A 180 8.32 -5.43 -15.33
N GLU A 181 7.75 -6.48 -14.71
CA GLU A 181 6.76 -6.23 -13.69
C GLU A 181 7.56 -5.61 -12.57
N GLU A 182 7.53 -4.28 -12.52
CA GLU A 182 7.64 -3.58 -11.26
C GLU A 182 6.79 -4.38 -10.29
N TYR A 183 7.44 -5.25 -9.51
CA TYR A 183 6.80 -5.98 -8.43
C TYR A 183 6.52 -4.94 -7.35
N HIS A 184 5.57 -4.05 -7.64
CA HIS A 184 5.00 -3.11 -6.72
C HIS A 184 4.48 -3.94 -5.58
N LYS A 185 5.08 -3.73 -4.42
CA LYS A 185 4.72 -4.43 -3.21
C LYS A 185 3.21 -4.25 -3.02
N ARG A 186 2.44 -5.35 -3.17
CA ARG A 186 1.00 -5.31 -2.87
C ARG A 186 0.85 -4.75 -1.46
N LEU A 187 -0.02 -3.75 -1.32
CA LEU A 187 -0.21 -3.03 -0.08
C LEU A 187 -0.63 -4.04 1.01
N ALA A 188 0.28 -4.33 1.93
CA ALA A 188 0.01 -5.28 3.01
C ALA A 188 -0.96 -4.65 4.00
N VAL A 189 -1.83 -5.46 4.60
CA VAL A 189 -2.78 -5.01 5.64
C VAL A 189 -2.05 -4.32 6.81
N HIS A 190 -0.82 -4.75 7.10
CA HIS A 190 0.05 -4.13 8.09
C HIS A 190 0.38 -2.66 7.75
N SER A 191 0.59 -2.32 6.47
CA SER A 191 0.85 -0.93 6.03
C SER A 191 -0.38 -0.03 6.22
N LEU A 192 -1.59 -0.61 6.26
CA LEU A 192 -2.85 0.10 6.51
C LEU A 192 -3.28 0.05 7.99
N SER A 193 -2.49 -0.57 8.87
CA SER A 193 -2.81 -0.76 10.30
C SER A 193 -3.20 0.55 11.00
N GLY A 194 -2.52 1.67 10.67
CA GLY A 194 -2.85 2.99 11.21
C GLY A 194 -4.28 3.44 10.95
N VAL A 195 -4.85 3.12 9.78
CA VAL A 195 -6.25 3.46 9.45
C VAL A 195 -7.22 2.64 10.30
N PHE A 196 -6.91 1.36 10.55
CA PHE A 196 -7.71 0.51 11.42
C PHE A 196 -7.68 0.99 12.88
N PHE A 197 -6.51 1.39 13.40
CA PHE A 197 -6.39 1.95 14.74
C PHE A 197 -7.12 3.29 14.88
N LEU A 198 -7.04 4.16 13.86
CA LEU A 198 -7.79 5.42 13.83
C LEU A 198 -9.31 5.17 13.83
N GLY A 199 -9.79 4.24 13.02
CA GLY A 199 -11.20 3.85 12.98
C GLY A 199 -11.70 3.29 14.31
N ALA A 200 -10.92 2.43 14.96
CA ALA A 200 -11.25 1.90 16.28
C ALA A 200 -11.28 3.01 17.36
N SER A 201 -10.31 3.92 17.33
CA SER A 201 -10.27 5.08 18.24
C SER A 201 -11.49 5.98 18.06
N LEU A 202 -11.86 6.30 16.82
CA LEU A 202 -13.05 7.11 16.52
C LEU A 202 -14.34 6.44 17.03
N ALA A 203 -14.45 5.11 16.89
CA ALA A 203 -15.59 4.36 17.42
C ALA A 203 -15.68 4.43 18.94
N LEU A 204 -14.55 4.33 19.65
CA LEU A 204 -14.50 4.49 21.11
C LEU A 204 -14.90 5.89 21.54
N VAL A 205 -14.41 6.92 20.83
CA VAL A 205 -14.79 8.31 21.07
C VAL A 205 -16.29 8.52 20.82
N ALA A 206 -16.84 7.95 19.75
CA ALA A 206 -18.28 8.02 19.48
C ALA A 206 -19.12 7.33 20.56
N ILE A 207 -18.70 6.17 21.07
CA ILE A 207 -19.35 5.48 22.19
C ILE A 207 -19.28 6.33 23.47
N PHE A 208 -18.15 6.99 23.71
CA PHE A 208 -17.99 7.89 24.84
C PHE A 208 -18.94 9.10 24.74
N PHE A 209 -19.00 9.76 23.57
CA PHE A 209 -19.94 10.86 23.33
C PHE A 209 -21.39 10.41 23.47
N LEU A 210 -21.75 9.24 22.92
CA LEU A 210 -23.10 8.67 23.05
C LEU A 210 -23.45 8.37 24.52
N SER A 211 -22.49 7.85 25.30
CA SER A 211 -22.67 7.62 26.73
C SER A 211 -22.85 8.94 27.49
N LEU A 212 -22.08 9.97 27.14
CA LEU A 212 -22.18 11.29 27.72
C LEU A 212 -23.53 11.95 27.40
N GLU A 213 -23.97 11.90 26.14
CA GLU A 213 -25.29 12.39 25.72
C GLU A 213 -26.41 11.65 26.44
N ASN A 214 -26.33 10.32 26.57
CA ASN A 214 -27.34 9.55 27.28
C ASN A 214 -27.38 9.90 28.79
N LYS A 215 -26.22 10.18 29.40
CA LYS A 215 -26.15 10.67 30.78
C LYS A 215 -26.69 12.10 30.92
N LEU A 216 -26.37 12.99 29.99
CA LEU A 216 -26.90 14.36 29.95
C LEU A 216 -28.41 14.38 29.70
N PHE A 217 -28.91 13.46 28.88
CA PHE A 217 -30.34 13.22 28.65
C PHE A 217 -31.02 12.72 29.91
N SER A 218 -30.43 11.73 30.60
CA SER A 218 -30.93 11.23 31.89
C SER A 218 -30.87 12.27 33.00
N ALA A 219 -29.92 13.21 32.94
CA ALA A 219 -29.78 14.32 33.88
C ALA A 219 -30.69 15.52 33.54
N GLY A 220 -31.47 15.45 32.46
CA GLY A 220 -32.48 16.46 32.10
C GLY A 220 -31.92 17.79 31.56
N PHE A 221 -30.65 17.85 31.18
CA PHE A 221 -29.98 19.12 30.87
C PHE A 221 -30.28 19.65 29.46
N VAL A 222 -30.70 18.80 28.52
CA VAL A 222 -30.76 19.16 27.07
C VAL A 222 -32.15 19.62 26.61
N TYR A 223 -33.22 19.47 27.41
CA TYR A 223 -34.59 19.81 26.98
C TYR A 223 -35.47 20.43 28.06
N ASN A 224 -34.91 21.13 29.05
CA ASN A 224 -35.74 21.92 29.97
C ASN A 224 -36.40 23.14 29.28
N ASP A 225 -36.02 23.47 28.04
CA ASP A 225 -36.50 24.67 27.33
C ASP A 225 -37.39 24.41 26.09
N MET A 226 -37.77 23.16 25.80
CA MET A 226 -38.92 22.90 24.89
C MET A 226 -40.15 22.47 25.65
N LYS A 227 -40.52 23.28 26.64
CA LYS A 227 -41.85 23.26 27.27
C LYS A 227 -42.65 24.48 26.83
N GLY A 228 -42.66 24.72 25.52
CA GLY A 228 -43.56 25.65 24.84
C GLY A 228 -44.47 24.85 23.91
N ASP A 229 -45.74 24.77 24.30
CA ASP A 229 -46.94 24.23 23.64
C ASP A 229 -46.85 23.30 22.42
N ASN A 230 -47.57 22.18 22.57
CA ASN A 230 -48.02 21.22 21.54
C ASN A 230 -47.00 20.20 21.01
N PHE A 231 -46.60 19.25 21.86
CA PHE A 231 -46.06 17.98 21.40
C PHE A 231 -47.05 16.83 21.68
N HIS A 232 -47.63 16.25 20.63
CA HIS A 232 -48.39 15.01 20.74
C HIS A 232 -47.47 13.90 21.24
N GLU A 233 -47.76 13.39 22.45
CA GLU A 233 -47.04 12.34 23.16
C GLU A 233 -46.96 11.06 22.30
N LYS A 234 -45.87 10.90 21.53
CA LYS A 234 -45.52 9.63 20.89
C LYS A 234 -45.10 8.63 21.98
N GLY A 235 -46.06 7.85 22.45
CA GLY A 235 -45.88 6.42 22.67
C GLY A 235 -44.92 5.98 23.78
N LYS A 236 -45.05 6.51 25.00
CA LYS A 236 -44.71 5.70 26.18
C LYS A 236 -45.89 4.78 26.45
N ARG A 237 -45.71 3.46 26.27
CA ARG A 237 -46.69 2.43 26.70
C ARG A 237 -46.83 2.52 28.23
N LYS A 238 -47.72 3.40 28.70
CA LYS A 238 -48.26 3.32 30.06
C LYS A 238 -49.12 2.07 30.08
N TYR A 239 -48.55 0.95 30.49
CA TYR A 239 -49.34 -0.15 31.01
C TYR A 239 -50.15 0.43 32.16
N SER A 240 -51.45 0.69 31.92
CA SER A 240 -52.34 1.23 32.93
C SER A 240 -52.20 0.37 34.18
N ALA A 241 -51.97 1.01 35.33
CA ALA A 241 -51.85 0.31 36.61
C ALA A 241 -53.09 -0.59 36.89
N ALA A 242 -54.22 -0.31 36.24
CA ALA A 242 -55.42 -1.15 36.25
C ALA A 242 -55.21 -2.51 35.56
N VAL A 243 -54.44 -2.59 34.46
CA VAL A 243 -54.13 -3.84 33.75
C VAL A 243 -53.17 -4.70 34.58
N LYS A 244 -52.18 -4.08 35.23
CA LYS A 244 -51.25 -4.81 36.11
C LYS A 244 -51.95 -5.34 37.36
N ARG A 245 -52.91 -4.57 37.92
CA ARG A 245 -53.76 -5.04 39.05
C ARG A 245 -54.70 -6.17 38.62
N LYS A 246 -55.37 -6.05 37.47
CA LYS A 246 -56.27 -7.13 36.98
C LYS A 246 -55.53 -8.41 36.57
N LEU A 247 -54.29 -8.33 36.08
CA LEU A 247 -53.46 -9.53 35.82
C LEU A 247 -52.98 -10.21 37.10
N LEU A 248 -52.84 -9.48 38.21
CA LEU A 248 -52.49 -10.04 39.52
C LEU A 248 -53.68 -10.74 40.18
N ASP A 249 -54.91 -10.29 39.93
CA ASP A 249 -56.13 -10.93 40.46
C ASP A 249 -56.51 -12.24 39.73
N ILE A 250 -56.08 -12.42 38.47
CA ILE A 250 -56.32 -13.66 37.69
C ILE A 250 -55.63 -14.89 38.31
N ASN A 251 -54.61 -14.71 39.15
CA ASN A 251 -53.93 -15.83 39.79
C ASN A 251 -54.63 -16.33 41.08
N LYS A 252 -55.75 -15.72 41.51
CA LYS A 252 -56.38 -16.03 42.80
C LYS A 252 -57.77 -16.66 42.74
N ASN A 253 -58.48 -16.62 41.61
CA ASN A 253 -59.76 -17.32 41.44
C ASN A 253 -59.71 -18.16 40.16
N LYS A 254 -59.65 -19.48 40.32
CA LYS A 254 -59.45 -20.45 39.23
C LYS A 254 -60.72 -21.10 38.73
N ASP A 255 -61.89 -20.65 39.17
CA ASP A 255 -63.17 -21.19 38.75
C ASP A 255 -64.04 -20.06 38.19
N GLU A 256 -64.57 -20.29 36.97
CA GLU A 256 -65.30 -19.38 36.07
C GLU A 256 -64.45 -18.40 35.25
N ALA A 257 -63.94 -18.91 34.12
CA ALA A 257 -63.26 -18.12 33.09
C ALA A 257 -64.28 -17.51 32.09
N GLU A 258 -64.66 -16.26 32.30
CA GLU A 258 -65.27 -15.43 31.25
C GLU A 258 -64.17 -14.54 30.64
N PHE A 259 -63.85 -14.78 29.36
CA PHE A 259 -62.81 -14.03 28.66
C PHE A 259 -63.29 -12.59 28.43
N PRO A 260 -62.49 -11.56 28.77
CA PRO A 260 -62.89 -10.17 28.56
C PRO A 260 -63.00 -9.86 27.08
N ASP A 261 -64.09 -9.20 26.66
CA ASP A 261 -64.32 -8.82 25.27
C ASP A 261 -63.25 -7.83 24.78
N ILE A 262 -62.54 -8.23 23.72
CA ILE A 262 -61.41 -7.50 23.10
C ILE A 262 -61.86 -6.84 21.79
N SER A 263 -63.16 -6.89 21.46
CA SER A 263 -63.76 -6.32 20.25
C SER A 263 -63.40 -4.83 20.07
N ASP A 264 -63.50 -4.04 21.15
CA ASP A 264 -63.17 -2.61 21.16
C ASP A 264 -61.67 -2.33 20.90
N TYR A 265 -60.80 -3.23 21.35
CA TYR A 265 -59.35 -3.10 21.13
C TYR A 265 -58.98 -3.36 19.66
N LEU A 266 -59.65 -4.33 19.03
CA LEU A 266 -59.48 -4.62 17.60
C LEU A 266 -60.08 -3.50 16.74
N HIS A 267 -61.19 -2.90 17.15
CA HIS A 267 -61.85 -1.82 16.41
C HIS A 267 -60.98 -0.55 16.37
N ASN A 268 -60.33 -0.20 17.47
CA ASN A 268 -59.41 0.94 17.53
C ASN A 268 -58.12 0.72 16.72
N ARG A 269 -57.58 -0.51 16.70
CA ARG A 269 -56.40 -0.85 15.90
C ARG A 269 -56.67 -0.82 14.38
N ARG A 270 -57.90 -1.14 13.96
CA ARG A 270 -58.31 -1.04 12.54
C ARG A 270 -58.38 0.41 12.08
N ARG A 271 -58.85 1.32 12.95
CA ARG A 271 -58.93 2.77 12.69
C ARG A 271 -57.54 3.42 12.53
N SER A 272 -56.58 3.07 13.38
CA SER A 272 -55.21 3.62 13.32
C SER A 272 -54.45 3.17 12.06
N ASN A 273 -54.63 1.92 11.63
CA ASN A 273 -54.01 1.42 10.39
C ASN A 273 -54.64 2.04 9.13
N LEU A 274 -55.95 2.33 9.14
CA LEU A 274 -56.60 3.04 8.04
C LEU A 274 -56.05 4.47 7.88
N MET A 275 -55.78 5.15 9.00
CA MET A 275 -55.22 6.52 9.00
C MET A 275 -53.77 6.59 8.49
N LEU A 276 -52.96 5.56 8.75
CA LEU A 276 -51.62 5.43 8.17
C LEU A 276 -51.66 5.20 6.66
N LYS A 277 -52.68 4.50 6.17
CA LYS A 277 -52.87 4.23 4.73
C LYS A 277 -53.35 5.48 3.96
N THR A 278 -54.08 6.40 4.60
CA THR A 278 -54.49 7.68 3.98
C THR A 278 -53.36 8.71 3.92
N LEU A 279 -52.37 8.63 4.82
CA LEU A 279 -51.17 9.48 4.79
C LEU A 279 -50.15 9.06 3.71
N TYR A 280 -50.26 7.84 3.19
CA TYR A 280 -49.38 7.29 2.14
C TYR A 280 -50.16 7.03 0.85
N ASN A 281 -50.77 8.07 0.28
CA ASN A 281 -51.35 8.02 -1.06
C ASN A 281 -50.35 8.59 -2.08
N PRO A 282 -49.68 7.76 -2.91
CA PRO A 282 -48.66 8.23 -3.86
C PRO A 282 -49.23 9.10 -5.00
N LYS A 283 -50.56 9.14 -5.19
CA LYS A 283 -51.19 9.95 -6.26
C LYS A 283 -51.28 11.45 -5.93
N SER A 284 -51.29 11.86 -4.66
CA SER A 284 -51.35 13.29 -4.29
C SER A 284 -49.97 13.97 -4.27
N VAL A 285 -48.89 13.19 -4.19
CA VAL A 285 -47.52 13.72 -4.24
C VAL A 285 -47.18 14.18 -5.66
N LYS A 286 -47.66 13.50 -6.70
CA LYS A 286 -47.40 13.86 -8.11
C LYS A 286 -48.03 15.20 -8.51
N ARG A 287 -49.23 15.49 -8.02
CA ARG A 287 -49.97 16.73 -8.34
C ARG A 287 -49.28 18.00 -7.78
N LYS A 288 -48.60 17.89 -6.64
CA LYS A 288 -47.83 19.00 -6.04
C LYS A 288 -46.55 19.37 -6.81
N TYR A 289 -46.02 18.46 -7.62
CA TYR A 289 -44.86 18.76 -8.48
C TYR A 289 -45.27 19.29 -9.85
N GLU A 290 -46.46 18.91 -10.35
CA GLU A 290 -47.01 19.45 -11.61
C GLU A 290 -47.48 20.91 -11.46
N GLU A 291 -48.11 21.29 -10.34
CA GLU A 291 -48.53 22.69 -10.09
C GLU A 291 -47.36 23.66 -9.83
N ALA A 292 -46.19 23.16 -9.42
CA ALA A 292 -44.99 23.98 -9.20
C ALA A 292 -44.16 24.21 -10.49
N GLY A 293 -44.44 23.47 -11.57
CA GLY A 293 -43.75 23.57 -12.84
C GLY A 293 -44.35 24.57 -13.84
N GLU A 294 -45.59 25.03 -13.65
CA GLU A 294 -46.32 25.85 -14.63
C GLU A 294 -46.25 27.37 -14.43
N ASN A 295 -45.66 27.89 -13.35
CA ASN A 295 -45.62 29.35 -13.06
C ASN A 295 -44.26 30.02 -13.32
N GLY A 296 -43.47 29.50 -14.25
CA GLY A 296 -42.07 29.92 -14.44
C GLY A 296 -41.66 30.31 -15.87
N THR A 297 -42.53 30.89 -16.69
CA THR A 297 -42.15 31.42 -18.00
C THR A 297 -42.80 32.78 -18.28
N ALA A 298 -42.02 33.86 -18.16
CA ALA A 298 -41.93 35.02 -19.07
C ALA A 298 -41.32 36.24 -18.35
N SER A 299 -40.10 36.64 -18.72
CA SER A 299 -39.90 37.96 -19.35
C SER A 299 -38.48 38.10 -19.90
N SER A 300 -38.47 38.46 -21.18
CA SER A 300 -37.39 38.85 -22.07
C SER A 300 -36.85 40.26 -21.79
N SER A 301 -35.64 40.52 -22.32
CA SER A 301 -35.00 41.82 -22.69
C SER A 301 -34.69 42.79 -21.54
N VAL A 302 -33.50 43.36 -21.41
CA VAL A 302 -32.52 43.92 -22.39
C VAL A 302 -31.09 43.66 -21.90
#